data_AF-A0A933RFN4-F1
#
_entry.id   AF-A0A933RFN4-F1
#
_cell.length_a   1.000
_cell.length_b   1.000
_cell.length_c   1.000
_cell.angle_alpha   90.00
_cell.angle_beta   90.00
_cell.angle_gamma   90.00
#
_symmetry.space_group_name_H-M   'P 1'
#
loop_
_entity.id
_entity.type
_entity.pdbx_description
1 polymer ?
#
loop_
_entity_poly.entity_id
_entity_poly.type
_entity_poly.pdbx_seq_one_letter_code
_entity_poly.pdbx_strand_id
1 'polypeptide(L)'
;MLLEDTTTIAETHARCRVIALDRARELAAERENRRLRGALERQAAELRRSQARLVAAADAERRRLERDLHDGAQSRFVAIALQLRQAQAAAPPGSEAVALLDAAIAELRTGLDELRELARGIHPAVLTDHGLGPALEALAARAPLPVEVRGALGGRLPETVETAAYFAVSEALANVAKYAGATHAVVEVRRERGRLVVTVDDDGRGGADPRGGSGLQGLADRAGALGGRVAVESPAGFGTCVRIELPEHGLGPTSEQGAGRRVA
;
A
#
# COMPACT_ATOMS: atom_id res chain seq x y z
N MET A 1 28.00 -56.08 58.33
CA MET A 1 27.36 -56.12 57.00
C MET A 1 26.16 -55.16 56.96
N LEU A 2 26.37 -53.86 57.30
CA LEU A 2 25.32 -52.83 57.32
C LEU A 2 25.88 -51.42 57.01
N LEU A 3 27.06 -51.32 56.38
CA LEU A 3 27.72 -50.02 56.09
C LEU A 3 27.87 -49.72 54.60
N GLU A 4 27.50 -50.65 53.71
CA GLU A 4 27.57 -50.42 52.25
C GLU A 4 26.28 -49.74 51.72
N ASP A 5 25.12 -49.99 52.33
CA ASP A 5 23.83 -49.43 51.88
C ASP A 5 23.69 -47.91 52.07
N THR A 6 24.31 -47.34 53.11
CA THR A 6 24.18 -45.90 53.40
C THR A 6 24.91 -45.03 52.38
N THR A 7 26.01 -45.53 51.82
CA THR A 7 26.85 -44.80 50.85
C THR A 7 26.17 -44.75 49.48
N THR A 8 25.55 -45.85 49.04
CA THR A 8 24.79 -45.91 47.78
C THR A 8 23.52 -45.06 47.82
N ILE A 9 22.84 -44.98 48.98
CA ILE A 9 21.68 -44.10 49.17
C ILE A 9 22.10 -42.62 49.11
N ALA A 10 23.23 -42.26 49.72
CA ALA A 10 23.74 -40.89 49.72
C ALA A 10 24.14 -40.43 48.30
N GLU A 11 24.81 -41.28 47.52
CA GLU A 11 25.16 -40.99 46.12
C GLU A 11 23.94 -40.89 45.22
N THR A 12 22.95 -41.77 45.42
CA THR A 12 21.68 -41.71 44.68
C THR A 12 20.92 -40.42 44.98
N HIS A 13 20.84 -40.01 46.26
CA HIS A 13 20.24 -38.72 46.63
C HIS A 13 21.01 -37.52 46.02
N ALA A 14 22.34 -37.56 46.00
CA ALA A 14 23.15 -36.51 45.39
C ALA A 14 22.87 -36.38 43.88
N ARG A 15 22.80 -37.51 43.16
CA ARG A 15 22.45 -37.54 41.72
C ARG A 15 21.03 -37.04 41.45
N CYS A 16 20.04 -37.49 42.24
CA CYS A 16 18.67 -37.00 42.12
C CYS A 16 18.56 -35.49 42.39
N ARG A 17 19.33 -34.96 43.35
CA ARG A 17 19.36 -33.53 43.65
C ARG A 17 19.91 -32.69 42.50
N VAL A 18 20.99 -33.15 41.84
CA VAL A 18 21.56 -32.48 40.66
C VAL A 18 20.58 -32.48 39.49
N ILE A 19 19.97 -33.63 39.18
CA ILE A 19 18.95 -33.73 38.11
C ILE A 19 17.76 -32.83 38.40
N ALA A 20 17.28 -32.78 39.65
CA ALA A 20 16.17 -31.91 40.04
C ALA A 20 16.52 -30.42 39.91
N LEU A 21 17.75 -30.03 40.23
CA LEU A 21 18.24 -28.65 40.09
C LEU A 21 18.34 -28.23 38.62
N ASP A 22 18.87 -29.07 37.75
CA ASP A 22 18.98 -28.77 36.32
C ASP A 22 17.59 -28.71 35.66
N ARG A 23 16.69 -29.62 36.02
CA ARG A 23 15.29 -29.58 35.57
C ARG A 23 14.57 -28.29 36.01
N ALA A 24 14.83 -27.84 37.24
CA ALA A 24 14.28 -26.58 37.74
C ALA A 24 14.82 -25.35 36.97
N ARG A 25 16.10 -25.37 36.59
CA ARG A 25 16.74 -24.32 35.76
C ARG A 25 16.16 -24.29 34.35
N GLU A 26 16.01 -25.45 33.70
CA GLU A 26 15.38 -25.55 32.37
C GLU A 26 13.96 -24.98 32.37
N LEU A 27 13.13 -25.39 33.33
CA LEU A 27 11.75 -24.91 33.45
C LEU A 27 11.68 -23.40 33.74
N ALA A 28 12.61 -22.87 34.53
CA ALA A 28 12.71 -21.43 34.76
C ALA A 28 13.10 -20.67 33.47
N ALA A 29 14.08 -21.18 32.72
CA ALA A 29 14.49 -20.60 31.45
C ALA A 29 13.38 -20.63 30.39
N GLU A 30 12.63 -21.73 30.29
CA GLU A 30 11.48 -21.83 29.37
C GLU A 30 10.34 -20.86 29.73
N ARG A 31 10.07 -20.68 31.03
CA ARG A 31 9.07 -19.72 31.50
C ARG A 31 9.49 -18.30 31.15
N GLU A 32 10.75 -17.96 31.38
CA GLU A 32 11.28 -16.65 31.03
C GLU A 32 11.27 -16.43 29.52
N ASN A 33 11.66 -17.43 28.72
CA ASN A 33 11.61 -17.33 27.25
C ASN A 33 10.17 -17.13 26.74
N ARG A 34 9.19 -17.86 27.30
CA ARG A 34 7.76 -17.66 26.99
C ARG A 34 7.29 -16.25 27.37
N ARG A 35 7.71 -15.75 28.54
CA ARG A 35 7.38 -14.39 28.99
C ARG A 35 7.96 -13.32 28.05
N LEU A 36 9.23 -13.46 27.67
CA LEU A 36 9.92 -12.54 26.77
C LEU A 36 9.31 -12.56 25.36
N ARG A 37 8.99 -13.75 24.81
CA ARG A 37 8.30 -13.87 23.51
C ARG A 37 6.95 -13.18 23.53
N GLY A 38 6.12 -13.44 24.56
CA GLY A 38 4.83 -12.76 24.68
C GLY A 38 4.95 -11.24 24.88
N ALA A 39 6.02 -10.77 25.55
CA ALA A 39 6.29 -9.34 25.67
C ALA A 39 6.68 -8.71 24.32
N LEU A 40 7.54 -9.39 23.54
CA LEU A 40 7.95 -8.95 22.21
C LEU A 40 6.77 -8.90 21.23
N GLU A 41 5.90 -9.92 21.25
CA GLU A 41 4.69 -9.96 20.43
C GLU A 41 3.73 -8.80 20.76
N ARG A 42 3.55 -8.50 22.06
CA ARG A 42 2.74 -7.35 22.50
C ARG A 42 3.34 -6.04 22.01
N GLN A 43 4.64 -5.84 22.18
CA GLN A 43 5.33 -4.63 21.71
C GLN A 43 5.25 -4.49 20.18
N ALA A 44 5.43 -5.57 19.43
CA ALA A 44 5.28 -5.56 17.98
C ALA A 44 3.84 -5.21 17.55
N ALA A 45 2.83 -5.76 18.23
CA ALA A 45 1.43 -5.44 17.96
C ALA A 45 1.07 -3.99 18.32
N GLU A 46 1.68 -3.43 19.36
CA GLU A 46 1.50 -2.04 19.77
C GLU A 46 2.18 -1.08 18.81
N LEU A 47 3.40 -1.39 18.37
CA LEU A 47 4.13 -0.61 17.36
C LEU A 47 3.37 -0.58 16.03
N ARG A 48 2.87 -1.73 15.55
CA ARG A 48 2.06 -1.80 14.32
C ARG A 48 0.77 -0.98 14.45
N ARG A 49 0.08 -1.07 15.60
CA ARG A 49 -1.11 -0.23 15.86
C ARG A 49 -0.78 1.25 15.87
N SER A 50 0.38 1.64 16.41
CA SER A 50 0.84 3.03 16.41
C SER A 50 1.13 3.52 15.00
N GLN A 51 1.85 2.73 14.20
CA GLN A 51 2.13 3.02 12.80
C GLN A 51 0.85 3.18 11.97
N ALA A 52 -0.12 2.28 12.15
CA ALA A 52 -1.42 2.37 11.47
C ALA A 52 -2.16 3.67 11.81
N ARG A 53 -2.12 4.12 13.08
CA ARG A 53 -2.72 5.41 13.48
C ARG A 53 -2.02 6.61 12.83
N LEU A 54 -0.69 6.59 12.75
CA LEU A 54 0.09 7.66 12.13
C LEU A 54 -0.21 7.77 10.63
N VAL A 55 -0.29 6.63 9.93
CA VAL A 55 -0.65 6.60 8.51
C VAL A 55 -2.08 7.13 8.31
N ALA A 56 -3.04 6.66 9.11
CA ALA A 56 -4.42 7.13 9.01
C ALA A 56 -4.57 8.64 9.28
N ALA A 57 -3.79 9.18 10.22
CA ALA A 57 -3.77 10.61 10.52
C ALA A 57 -3.13 11.42 9.38
N ALA A 58 -2.02 10.93 8.81
CA ALA A 58 -1.38 11.55 7.65
C ALA A 58 -2.31 11.58 6.42
N ASP A 59 -3.04 10.48 6.18
CA ASP A 59 -4.03 10.42 5.10
C ASP A 59 -5.20 11.39 5.33
N ALA A 60 -5.64 11.56 6.58
CA ALA A 60 -6.69 12.51 6.92
C ALA A 60 -6.25 13.97 6.69
N GLU A 61 -5.00 14.31 7.06
CA GLU A 61 -4.48 15.66 6.84
C GLU A 61 -4.22 15.93 5.35
N ARG A 62 -3.72 14.94 4.62
CA ARG A 62 -3.65 14.97 3.16
C ARG A 62 -5.05 15.23 2.56
N ARG A 63 -6.10 14.56 3.05
CA ARG A 63 -7.53 14.79 2.64
C ARG A 63 -8.03 16.19 2.91
N ARG A 64 -7.57 16.79 3.98
CA ARG A 64 -7.91 18.16 4.32
C ARG A 64 -7.20 19.13 3.37
N LEU A 65 -5.89 18.99 3.20
CA LEU A 65 -5.09 19.83 2.30
C LEU A 65 -5.55 19.73 0.84
N GLU A 66 -5.91 18.54 0.37
CA GLU A 66 -6.39 18.36 -1.00
C GLU A 66 -7.76 18.98 -1.23
N ARG A 67 -8.69 18.92 -0.27
CA ARG A 67 -9.97 19.65 -0.37
C ARG A 67 -9.76 21.16 -0.36
N ASP A 68 -8.89 21.65 0.53
CA ASP A 68 -8.56 23.08 0.60
C ASP A 68 -7.91 23.57 -0.72
N LEU A 69 -7.07 22.73 -1.35
CA LEU A 69 -6.46 23.03 -2.65
C LEU A 69 -7.47 22.93 -3.80
N HIS A 70 -8.31 21.90 -3.81
CA HIS A 70 -9.32 21.64 -4.83
C HIS A 70 -10.38 22.75 -4.84
N ASP A 71 -11.05 22.98 -3.71
CA ASP A 71 -12.19 23.89 -3.65
C ASP A 71 -11.76 25.36 -3.66
N GLY A 72 -10.60 25.67 -3.08
CA GLY A 72 -10.09 27.04 -3.00
C GLY A 72 -9.34 27.50 -4.26
N ALA A 73 -8.38 26.70 -4.76
CA ALA A 73 -7.54 27.13 -5.88
C ALA A 73 -8.21 26.89 -7.24
N GLN A 74 -8.91 25.76 -7.45
CA GLN A 74 -9.55 25.49 -8.75
C GLN A 74 -10.70 26.45 -9.03
N SER A 75 -11.52 26.80 -8.04
CA SER A 75 -12.59 27.79 -8.19
C SER A 75 -12.07 29.13 -8.69
N ARG A 76 -10.91 29.57 -8.16
CA ARG A 76 -10.24 30.81 -8.61
C ARG A 76 -9.69 30.69 -10.02
N PHE A 77 -9.07 29.58 -10.39
CA PHE A 77 -8.53 29.37 -11.73
C PHE A 77 -9.62 29.22 -12.80
N VAL A 78 -10.76 28.59 -12.48
CA VAL A 78 -11.93 28.53 -13.37
C VAL A 78 -12.51 29.93 -13.61
N ALA A 79 -12.57 30.76 -12.57
CA ALA A 79 -13.00 32.15 -12.72
C ALA A 79 -12.05 32.95 -13.63
N ILE A 80 -10.74 32.81 -13.45
CA ILE A 80 -9.73 33.43 -14.32
C ILE A 80 -9.86 32.94 -15.78
N ALA A 81 -10.06 31.64 -16.01
CA ALA A 81 -10.27 31.09 -17.34
C ALA A 81 -11.51 31.66 -18.04
N LEU A 82 -12.57 31.94 -17.28
CA LEU A 82 -13.79 32.58 -17.80
C LEU A 82 -13.55 34.05 -18.14
N GLN A 83 -12.81 34.77 -17.30
CA GLN A 83 -12.41 36.16 -17.55
C GLN A 83 -11.52 36.30 -18.80
N LEU A 84 -10.55 35.39 -18.97
CA LEU A 84 -9.69 35.36 -20.16
C LEU A 84 -10.50 35.08 -21.45
N ARG A 85 -11.49 34.17 -21.39
CA ARG A 85 -12.39 33.93 -22.53
C ARG A 85 -13.28 35.13 -22.86
N GLN A 86 -13.75 35.87 -21.86
CA GLN A 86 -14.49 37.12 -22.10
C GLN A 86 -13.61 38.19 -22.74
N ALA A 87 -12.37 38.35 -22.26
CA ALA A 87 -11.40 39.26 -22.85
C ALA A 87 -11.08 38.88 -24.31
N GLN A 88 -10.98 37.59 -24.60
CA GLN A 88 -10.76 37.06 -25.95
C GLN A 88 -11.94 37.36 -26.88
N ALA A 89 -13.18 37.14 -26.41
CA ALA A 89 -14.39 37.42 -27.19
C ALA A 89 -14.59 38.92 -27.48
N ALA A 90 -14.06 39.81 -26.62
CA ALA A 90 -14.09 41.25 -26.82
C ALA A 90 -12.93 41.78 -27.70
N ALA A 91 -11.91 40.95 -27.96
CA ALA A 91 -10.76 41.34 -28.77
C ALA A 91 -11.08 41.30 -30.28
N PRO A 92 -10.47 42.18 -31.10
CA PRO A 92 -10.65 42.15 -32.55
C PRO A 92 -10.21 40.79 -33.14
N PRO A 93 -11.02 40.19 -34.03
CA PRO A 93 -10.68 38.92 -34.68
C PRO A 93 -9.34 39.00 -35.41
N GLY A 94 -8.46 38.01 -35.19
CA GLY A 94 -7.16 37.92 -35.86
C GLY A 94 -6.08 38.87 -35.31
N SER A 95 -6.37 39.61 -34.24
CA SER A 95 -5.35 40.42 -33.55
C SER A 95 -4.32 39.59 -32.80
N GLU A 96 -3.13 40.15 -32.58
CA GLU A 96 -2.08 39.56 -31.72
C GLU A 96 -2.58 39.29 -30.29
N ALA A 97 -3.51 40.11 -29.81
CA ALA A 97 -4.13 39.93 -28.48
C ALA A 97 -4.92 38.62 -28.38
N VAL A 98 -5.58 38.18 -29.47
CA VAL A 98 -6.29 36.89 -29.49
C VAL A 98 -5.30 35.73 -29.38
N ALA A 99 -4.18 35.79 -30.10
CA ALA A 99 -3.15 34.75 -30.06
C ALA A 99 -2.48 34.64 -28.67
N LEU A 100 -2.22 35.79 -28.02
CA LEU A 100 -1.70 35.83 -26.64
C LEU A 100 -2.70 35.26 -25.63
N LEU A 101 -3.99 35.57 -25.79
CA LEU A 101 -5.05 35.03 -24.93
C LEU A 101 -5.25 33.52 -25.13
N ASP A 102 -5.14 33.03 -26.36
CA ASP A 102 -5.16 31.58 -26.64
C ASP A 102 -3.99 30.86 -25.94
N ALA A 103 -2.78 31.42 -26.05
CA ALA A 103 -1.61 30.87 -25.36
C ALA A 103 -1.79 30.88 -23.83
N ALA A 104 -2.27 31.98 -23.25
CA ALA A 104 -2.52 32.08 -21.82
C ALA A 104 -3.62 31.12 -21.33
N ILE A 105 -4.69 30.92 -22.10
CA ILE A 105 -5.74 29.95 -21.79
C ILE A 105 -5.21 28.52 -21.89
N ALA A 106 -4.35 28.22 -22.85
CA ALA A 106 -3.71 26.91 -22.99
C ALA A 106 -2.77 26.62 -21.81
N GLU A 107 -1.93 27.59 -21.43
CA GLU A 107 -1.01 27.48 -20.29
C GLU A 107 -1.76 27.35 -18.95
N LEU A 108 -2.85 28.11 -18.77
CA LEU A 108 -3.72 27.99 -17.59
C LEU A 108 -4.41 26.61 -17.52
N ARG A 109 -4.78 26.02 -18.67
CA ARG A 109 -5.32 24.65 -18.72
C ARG A 109 -4.27 23.63 -18.31
N THR A 110 -3.06 23.72 -18.84
CA THR A 110 -1.94 22.85 -18.46
C THR A 110 -1.65 22.96 -16.96
N GLY A 111 -1.55 24.17 -16.42
CA GLY A 111 -1.34 24.40 -14.98
C GLY A 111 -2.49 23.91 -14.11
N LEU A 112 -3.74 24.01 -14.57
CA LEU A 112 -4.90 23.42 -13.89
C LEU A 112 -4.84 21.89 -13.88
N ASP A 113 -4.39 21.28 -14.97
CA ASP A 113 -4.24 19.83 -15.06
C ASP A 113 -3.07 19.34 -14.19
N GLU A 114 -1.95 20.05 -14.16
CA GLU A 114 -0.84 19.79 -13.23
C GLU A 114 -1.25 19.99 -11.76
N LEU A 115 -2.01 21.05 -11.44
CA LEU A 115 -2.55 21.28 -10.11
C LEU A 115 -3.55 20.18 -9.73
N ARG A 116 -4.34 19.68 -10.69
CA ARG A 116 -5.21 18.52 -10.46
C ARG A 116 -4.41 17.25 -10.24
N GLU A 117 -3.29 17.04 -10.93
CA GLU A 117 -2.41 15.89 -10.70
C GLU A 117 -1.69 16.00 -9.35
N LEU A 118 -1.27 17.20 -8.93
CA LEU A 118 -0.68 17.47 -7.62
C LEU A 118 -1.70 17.38 -6.47
N ALA A 119 -2.95 17.81 -6.71
CA ALA A 119 -4.06 17.66 -5.79
C ALA A 119 -4.61 16.23 -5.76
N ARG A 120 -4.23 15.35 -6.69
CA ARG A 120 -4.74 13.96 -6.79
C ARG A 120 -3.89 12.99 -6.02
N GLY A 121 -3.68 13.32 -4.77
CA GLY A 121 -3.30 12.29 -3.85
C GLY A 121 -4.46 11.44 -3.31
N ILE A 122 -5.74 11.69 -3.63
CA ILE A 122 -6.87 11.14 -2.83
C ILE A 122 -8.00 10.47 -3.62
N HIS A 123 -8.49 9.42 -2.97
CA HIS A 123 -9.59 8.50 -3.21
C HIS A 123 -10.62 9.03 -4.23
N PRO A 124 -10.65 8.50 -5.46
CA PRO A 124 -11.55 9.03 -6.48
C PRO A 124 -12.99 8.67 -6.12
N ALA A 125 -13.95 9.56 -6.37
CA ALA A 125 -15.38 9.32 -6.08
C ALA A 125 -15.89 8.00 -6.69
N VAL A 126 -15.35 7.60 -7.86
CA VAL A 126 -15.64 6.29 -8.47
C VAL A 126 -15.25 5.10 -7.58
N LEU A 127 -14.20 5.22 -6.75
CA LEU A 127 -13.83 4.19 -5.78
C LEU A 127 -14.85 4.11 -4.64
N THR A 128 -15.31 5.25 -4.13
CA THR A 128 -16.37 5.31 -3.11
C THR A 128 -17.68 4.74 -3.65
N ASP A 129 -18.13 5.22 -4.80
CA ASP A 129 -19.47 4.98 -5.34
C ASP A 129 -19.56 3.63 -6.06
N HIS A 130 -18.49 3.20 -6.72
CA HIS A 130 -18.49 2.05 -7.63
C HIS A 130 -17.45 0.98 -7.31
N GLY A 131 -16.53 1.23 -6.37
CA GLY A 131 -15.53 0.26 -5.91
C GLY A 131 -14.28 0.18 -6.80
N LEU A 132 -13.39 -0.75 -6.46
CA LEU A 132 -12.03 -0.79 -7.02
C LEU A 132 -11.99 -1.07 -8.53
N GLY A 133 -12.79 -2.00 -9.05
CA GLY A 133 -12.78 -2.35 -10.48
C GLY A 133 -13.02 -1.13 -11.40
N PRO A 134 -14.19 -0.46 -11.30
CA PRO A 134 -14.48 0.74 -12.08
C PRO A 134 -13.46 1.87 -11.88
N ALA A 135 -12.90 2.00 -10.67
CA ALA A 135 -11.86 3.00 -10.41
C ALA A 135 -10.55 2.71 -11.17
N LEU A 136 -10.18 1.43 -11.32
CA LEU A 136 -9.00 1.04 -12.10
C LEU A 136 -9.22 1.22 -13.60
N GLU A 137 -10.42 0.94 -14.11
CA GLU A 137 -10.78 1.22 -15.51
C GLU A 137 -10.69 2.71 -15.82
N ALA A 138 -11.20 3.57 -14.93
CA ALA A 138 -11.09 5.02 -15.07
C ALA A 138 -9.63 5.50 -15.04
N LEU A 139 -8.76 4.80 -14.30
CA LEU A 139 -7.34 5.10 -14.23
C LEU A 139 -6.60 4.66 -15.50
N ALA A 140 -6.92 3.47 -16.02
CA ALA A 140 -6.41 2.96 -17.29
C ALA A 140 -6.75 3.88 -18.47
N ALA A 141 -8.00 4.36 -18.53
CA ALA A 141 -8.46 5.28 -19.59
C ALA A 141 -7.73 6.64 -19.61
N ARG A 142 -7.07 7.01 -18.52
CA ARG A 142 -6.33 8.28 -18.38
C ARG A 142 -4.81 8.11 -18.53
N ALA A 143 -4.32 6.87 -18.65
CA ALA A 143 -2.90 6.61 -18.81
C ALA A 143 -2.40 7.12 -20.17
N PRO A 144 -1.14 7.59 -20.26
CA PRO A 144 -0.55 8.07 -21.52
C PRO A 144 -0.20 6.94 -22.50
N LEU A 145 -0.42 5.68 -22.12
CA LEU A 145 -0.21 4.48 -22.93
C LEU A 145 -1.39 3.51 -22.75
N PRO A 146 -1.62 2.57 -23.69
CA PRO A 146 -2.67 1.57 -23.56
C PRO A 146 -2.50 0.71 -22.30
N VAL A 147 -3.49 0.74 -21.40
CA VAL A 147 -3.54 -0.08 -20.20
C VAL A 147 -4.72 -1.03 -20.27
N GLU A 148 -4.48 -2.33 -20.13
CA GLU A 148 -5.55 -3.34 -20.02
C GLU A 148 -5.81 -3.68 -18.55
N VAL A 149 -7.08 -3.63 -18.12
CA VAL A 149 -7.49 -4.06 -16.78
C VAL A 149 -8.15 -5.44 -16.88
N ARG A 150 -7.66 -6.40 -16.10
CA ARG A 150 -8.11 -7.79 -16.08
C ARG A 150 -8.56 -8.21 -14.69
N GLY A 151 -9.50 -9.15 -14.67
CA GLY A 151 -9.98 -9.82 -13.46
C GLY A 151 -11.26 -9.21 -12.87
N ALA A 152 -11.89 -9.96 -11.97
CA ALA A 152 -13.17 -9.58 -11.38
C ALA A 152 -13.15 -9.78 -9.86
N LEU A 153 -13.46 -8.71 -9.13
CA LEU A 153 -13.41 -8.70 -7.66
C LEU A 153 -14.63 -9.33 -6.98
N GLY A 154 -15.69 -9.67 -7.72
CA GLY A 154 -16.87 -10.39 -7.19
C GLY A 154 -17.65 -9.68 -6.06
N GLY A 155 -17.32 -8.43 -5.73
CA GLY A 155 -17.93 -7.67 -4.62
C GLY A 155 -16.99 -6.63 -4.03
N ARG A 156 -17.49 -5.85 -3.07
CA ARG A 156 -16.72 -4.79 -2.39
C ARG A 156 -15.69 -5.36 -1.41
N LEU A 157 -14.62 -4.62 -1.21
CA LEU A 157 -13.61 -4.84 -0.17
C LEU A 157 -13.74 -3.75 0.89
N PRO A 158 -13.10 -3.90 2.07
CA PRO A 158 -12.98 -2.79 3.01
C PRO A 158 -12.37 -1.57 2.32
N GLU A 159 -12.93 -0.38 2.59
CA GLU A 159 -12.52 0.88 1.97
C GLU A 159 -11.00 1.11 2.04
N THR A 160 -10.38 0.75 3.17
CA THR A 160 -8.93 0.85 3.37
C THR A 160 -8.12 -0.02 2.40
N VAL A 161 -8.62 -1.22 2.07
CA VAL A 161 -7.99 -2.14 1.11
C VAL A 161 -8.21 -1.64 -0.32
N GLU A 162 -9.43 -1.21 -0.67
CA GLU A 162 -9.73 -0.62 -1.98
C GLU A 162 -8.86 0.61 -2.24
N THR A 163 -8.73 1.49 -1.25
CA THR A 163 -7.90 2.70 -1.30
C THR A 163 -6.43 2.37 -1.51
N ALA A 164 -5.88 1.46 -0.71
CA ALA A 164 -4.47 1.10 -0.81
C ALA A 164 -4.13 0.45 -2.15
N ALA A 165 -5.00 -0.43 -2.64
CA ALA A 165 -4.83 -1.06 -3.95
C ALA A 165 -4.87 -0.01 -5.08
N TYR A 166 -5.85 0.89 -5.05
CA TYR A 166 -5.97 1.95 -6.04
C TYR A 166 -4.71 2.82 -6.11
N PHE A 167 -4.20 3.29 -4.96
CA PHE A 167 -2.99 4.11 -4.94
C PHE A 167 -1.75 3.34 -5.36
N ALA A 168 -1.68 2.06 -5.02
CA ALA A 168 -0.57 1.24 -5.44
C ALA A 168 -0.53 1.10 -6.97
N VAL A 169 -1.68 0.87 -7.60
CA VAL A 169 -1.78 0.82 -9.07
C VAL A 169 -1.49 2.17 -9.70
N SER A 170 -2.03 3.26 -9.16
CA SER A 170 -1.79 4.62 -9.65
C SER A 170 -0.30 4.96 -9.65
N GLU A 171 0.40 4.66 -8.56
CA GLU A 171 1.84 4.91 -8.43
C GLU A 171 2.64 4.02 -9.40
N ALA A 172 2.26 2.74 -9.51
CA ALA A 172 2.91 1.82 -10.44
C ALA A 172 2.78 2.32 -11.90
N LEU A 173 1.59 2.71 -12.34
CA LEU A 173 1.37 3.23 -13.69
C LEU A 173 2.04 4.59 -13.93
N ALA A 174 2.14 5.45 -12.90
CA ALA A 174 2.93 6.67 -12.99
C ALA A 174 4.42 6.36 -13.20
N ASN A 175 4.94 5.30 -12.56
CA ASN A 175 6.32 4.85 -12.78
C ASN A 175 6.51 4.28 -14.20
N VAL A 176 5.55 3.52 -14.72
CA VAL A 176 5.57 3.06 -16.12
C VAL A 176 5.70 4.25 -17.06
N ALA A 177 4.82 5.24 -16.92
CA ALA A 177 4.79 6.42 -17.77
C ALA A 177 6.09 7.25 -17.72
N LYS A 178 6.71 7.36 -16.54
CA LYS A 178 7.92 8.20 -16.34
C LYS A 178 9.21 7.49 -16.69
N TYR A 179 9.29 6.18 -16.47
CA TYR A 179 10.58 5.48 -16.40
C TYR A 179 10.69 4.25 -17.30
N ALA A 180 9.60 3.62 -17.71
CA ALA A 180 9.67 2.32 -18.38
C ALA A 180 9.95 2.44 -19.89
N GLY A 181 9.48 3.51 -20.54
CA GLY A 181 9.47 3.57 -22.02
C GLY A 181 8.63 2.44 -22.64
N ALA A 182 7.62 1.97 -21.90
CA ALA A 182 6.71 0.91 -22.28
C ALA A 182 5.75 1.34 -23.39
N THR A 183 5.32 0.39 -24.20
CA THR A 183 4.24 0.55 -25.18
C THR A 183 2.89 0.05 -24.68
N HIS A 184 2.89 -0.78 -23.64
CA HIS A 184 1.70 -1.36 -23.06
C HIS A 184 1.89 -1.69 -21.57
N ALA A 185 0.79 -1.69 -20.82
CA ALA A 185 0.75 -2.22 -19.47
C ALA A 185 -0.55 -2.99 -19.18
N VAL A 186 -0.48 -3.93 -18.25
CA VAL A 186 -1.59 -4.76 -17.81
C VAL A 186 -1.75 -4.64 -16.30
N VAL A 187 -2.98 -4.37 -15.85
CA VAL A 187 -3.37 -4.40 -14.44
C VAL A 187 -4.26 -5.62 -14.22
N GLU A 188 -3.79 -6.60 -13.48
CA GLU A 188 -4.59 -7.78 -13.13
C GLU A 188 -5.00 -7.73 -11.66
N VAL A 189 -6.28 -7.98 -11.39
CA VAL A 189 -6.85 -7.98 -10.04
C VAL A 189 -7.57 -9.29 -9.74
N ARG A 190 -7.15 -9.98 -8.68
CA ARG A 190 -7.73 -11.26 -8.26
C ARG A 190 -7.86 -11.36 -6.74
N ARG A 191 -8.84 -12.14 -6.30
CA ARG A 191 -8.98 -12.57 -4.91
C ARG A 191 -8.44 -13.98 -4.76
N GLU A 192 -7.50 -14.18 -3.83
CA GLU A 192 -6.89 -15.48 -3.58
C GLU A 192 -6.65 -15.72 -2.11
N ARG A 193 -7.21 -16.82 -1.58
CA ARG A 193 -6.96 -17.29 -0.21
C ARG A 193 -7.16 -16.18 0.84
N GLY A 194 -8.19 -15.34 0.68
CA GLY A 194 -8.51 -14.23 1.58
C GLY A 194 -7.62 -13.00 1.40
N ARG A 195 -6.96 -12.86 0.24
CA ARG A 195 -6.13 -11.71 -0.11
C ARG A 195 -6.55 -11.12 -1.45
N LEU A 196 -6.58 -9.80 -1.51
CA LEU A 196 -6.53 -9.07 -2.76
C LEU A 196 -5.10 -9.14 -3.31
N VAL A 197 -4.96 -9.63 -4.53
CA VAL A 197 -3.71 -9.62 -5.28
C VAL A 197 -3.88 -8.73 -6.50
N VAL A 198 -3.01 -7.74 -6.64
CA VAL A 198 -2.96 -6.84 -7.78
C VAL A 198 -1.58 -6.94 -8.42
N THR A 199 -1.53 -7.11 -9.74
CA THR A 199 -0.30 -7.11 -10.52
C THR A 199 -0.37 -5.99 -11.53
N VAL A 200 0.69 -5.19 -11.63
CA VAL A 200 0.89 -4.20 -12.69
C VAL A 200 2.13 -4.61 -13.46
N ASP A 201 1.96 -4.95 -14.73
CA ASP A 201 3.01 -5.44 -15.63
C ASP A 201 3.15 -4.47 -16.80
N ASP A 202 4.37 -4.10 -17.16
CA ASP A 202 4.67 -3.30 -18.35
C ASP A 202 5.70 -3.98 -19.25
N ASP A 203 5.66 -3.67 -20.54
CA ASP A 203 6.58 -4.21 -21.56
C ASP A 203 7.83 -3.33 -21.78
N GLY A 204 8.16 -2.47 -20.81
CA GLY A 204 9.23 -1.49 -20.94
C GLY A 204 10.64 -2.05 -20.74
N ARG A 205 11.59 -1.15 -20.51
CA ARG A 205 13.02 -1.48 -20.42
C ARG A 205 13.43 -2.23 -19.14
N GLY A 206 12.57 -2.29 -18.12
CA GLY A 206 12.89 -2.87 -16.82
C GLY A 206 14.09 -2.23 -16.11
N GLY A 207 14.68 -2.95 -15.15
CA GLY A 207 15.81 -2.46 -14.34
C GLY A 207 15.41 -1.55 -13.17
N ALA A 208 14.17 -1.62 -12.69
CA ALA A 208 13.73 -0.87 -11.52
C ALA A 208 14.48 -1.34 -10.26
N ASP A 209 15.15 -0.42 -9.56
CA ASP A 209 15.75 -0.70 -8.24
C ASP A 209 14.74 -0.36 -7.13
N PRO A 210 14.20 -1.36 -6.40
CA PRO A 210 13.28 -1.12 -5.30
C PRO A 210 13.92 -0.37 -4.11
N ARG A 211 15.26 -0.31 -4.03
CA ARG A 211 16.00 0.40 -2.96
C ARG A 211 16.45 1.81 -3.36
N GLY A 212 16.42 2.13 -4.65
CA GLY A 212 16.93 3.39 -5.21
C GLY A 212 15.91 4.51 -5.33
N GLY A 213 14.60 4.23 -5.19
CA GLY A 213 13.52 5.20 -5.42
C GLY A 213 12.51 5.31 -4.27
N SER A 214 12.06 6.54 -3.98
CA SER A 214 11.10 6.83 -2.91
C SER A 214 9.69 6.27 -3.18
N GLY A 215 9.31 6.09 -4.45
CA GLY A 215 7.97 5.62 -4.86
C GLY A 215 7.69 4.16 -4.48
N LEU A 216 8.58 3.23 -4.87
CA LEU A 216 8.43 1.79 -4.61
C LEU A 216 8.58 1.46 -3.11
N GLN A 217 9.50 2.14 -2.41
CA GLN A 217 9.64 2.00 -0.96
C GLN A 217 8.37 2.49 -0.24
N GLY A 218 7.83 3.64 -0.64
CA GLY A 218 6.57 4.16 -0.09
C GLY A 218 5.38 3.25 -0.35
N LEU A 219 5.36 2.54 -1.48
CA LEU A 219 4.35 1.54 -1.82
C LEU A 219 4.44 0.32 -0.87
N ALA A 220 5.66 -0.15 -0.61
CA ALA A 220 5.92 -1.25 0.32
C ALA A 220 5.54 -0.90 1.76
N ASP A 221 5.88 0.30 2.23
CA ASP A 221 5.56 0.78 3.58
C ASP A 221 4.04 0.88 3.78
N ARG A 222 3.31 1.41 2.79
CA ARG A 222 1.84 1.52 2.83
C ARG A 222 1.15 0.16 2.83
N ALA A 223 1.58 -0.77 1.97
CA ALA A 223 1.05 -2.13 1.98
C ALA A 223 1.36 -2.83 3.31
N GLY A 224 2.57 -2.66 3.84
CA GLY A 224 3.00 -3.21 5.13
C GLY A 224 2.16 -2.73 6.31
N ALA A 225 1.77 -1.45 6.33
CA ALA A 225 0.89 -0.88 7.36
C ALA A 225 -0.49 -1.57 7.43
N LEU A 226 -0.94 -2.19 6.33
CA LEU A 226 -2.19 -2.97 6.26
C LEU A 226 -1.99 -4.48 6.41
N GLY A 227 -0.77 -4.94 6.74
CA GLY A 227 -0.44 -6.37 6.77
C GLY A 227 -0.32 -7.01 5.38
N GLY A 228 -0.13 -6.18 4.36
CA GLY A 228 0.16 -6.58 2.99
C GLY A 228 1.65 -6.64 2.68
N ARG A 229 1.97 -6.94 1.41
CA ARG A 229 3.34 -6.97 0.88
C ARG A 229 3.39 -6.56 -0.57
N VAL A 230 4.57 -6.14 -1.00
CA VAL A 230 4.87 -5.73 -2.37
C VAL A 230 6.09 -6.50 -2.84
N ALA A 231 6.02 -7.05 -4.05
CA ALA A 231 7.15 -7.63 -4.75
C ALA A 231 7.33 -6.88 -6.07
N VAL A 232 8.58 -6.64 -6.45
CA VAL A 232 8.93 -5.99 -7.71
C VAL A 232 9.93 -6.89 -8.43
N GLU A 233 9.58 -7.28 -9.65
CA GLU A 233 10.42 -8.05 -10.54
C GLU A 233 10.69 -7.17 -11.77
N SER A 234 11.94 -6.82 -12.02
CA SER A 234 12.26 -5.94 -13.15
C SER A 234 13.58 -6.31 -13.81
N PRO A 235 13.62 -7.41 -14.56
CA PRO A 235 14.80 -7.78 -15.34
C PRO A 235 15.03 -6.70 -16.42
N ALA A 236 16.28 -6.28 -16.59
CA ALA A 236 16.63 -5.34 -17.65
C ALA A 236 16.27 -5.93 -19.02
N GLY A 237 15.51 -5.20 -19.81
CA GLY A 237 15.01 -5.57 -21.14
C GLY A 237 13.69 -6.34 -21.17
N PHE A 238 13.07 -6.62 -20.02
CA PHE A 238 11.86 -7.46 -19.92
C PHE A 238 10.72 -6.79 -19.14
N GLY A 239 10.76 -5.47 -18.98
CA GLY A 239 9.71 -4.73 -18.28
C GLY A 239 9.82 -4.71 -16.76
N THR A 240 8.76 -4.22 -16.12
CA THR A 240 8.60 -4.23 -14.68
C THR A 240 7.26 -4.87 -14.31
N CYS A 241 7.30 -5.81 -13.37
CA CYS A 241 6.15 -6.40 -12.73
C CYS A 241 6.11 -6.00 -11.26
N VAL A 242 5.08 -5.24 -10.87
CA VAL A 242 4.80 -4.86 -9.49
C VAL A 242 3.62 -5.67 -8.99
N ARG A 243 3.84 -6.51 -7.99
CA ARG A 243 2.83 -7.38 -7.39
C ARG A 243 2.54 -6.95 -5.96
N ILE A 244 1.30 -6.52 -5.71
CA ILE A 244 0.79 -6.08 -4.41
C ILE A 244 -0.17 -7.12 -3.86
N GLU A 245 -0.01 -7.47 -2.58
CA GLU A 245 -0.93 -8.35 -1.86
C GLU A 245 -1.43 -7.70 -0.59
N LEU A 246 -2.75 -7.59 -0.45
CA LEU A 246 -3.41 -7.01 0.71
C LEU A 246 -4.40 -8.03 1.31
N PRO A 247 -4.51 -8.15 2.65
CA PRO A 247 -5.55 -8.98 3.25
C PRO A 247 -6.95 -8.42 2.96
N GLU A 248 -7.91 -9.27 2.57
CA GLU A 248 -9.28 -8.84 2.23
C GLU A 248 -10.07 -8.32 3.44
N HIS A 249 -9.63 -8.66 4.64
CA HIS A 249 -10.20 -8.20 5.90
C HIS A 249 -9.10 -7.34 6.52
N GLY A 250 -9.02 -6.06 6.14
CA GLY A 250 -7.99 -5.16 6.68
C GLY A 250 -7.91 -5.29 8.20
N LEU A 251 -6.69 -5.33 8.77
CA LEU A 251 -6.33 -5.69 10.17
C LEU A 251 -7.51 -5.83 11.17
N GLY A 252 -8.34 -6.84 10.98
CA GLY A 252 -9.27 -7.36 11.98
C GLY A 252 -8.52 -8.38 12.85
N PRO A 253 -8.97 -8.63 14.09
CA PRO A 253 -8.34 -9.62 14.95
C PRO A 253 -8.27 -10.96 14.20
N THR A 254 -7.06 -11.45 13.94
CA THR A 254 -6.81 -12.76 13.37
C THR A 254 -7.43 -13.80 14.28
N SER A 255 -8.59 -14.33 13.89
CA SER A 255 -9.16 -15.52 14.50
C SER A 255 -8.33 -16.73 14.08
N GLU A 256 -7.20 -16.95 14.76
CA GLU A 256 -6.58 -18.27 14.86
C GLU A 256 -7.45 -19.16 15.75
N GLN A 257 -8.53 -19.71 15.19
CA GLN A 257 -9.19 -20.89 15.77
C GLN A 257 -9.70 -21.78 14.63
N GLY A 258 -9.03 -22.92 14.40
CA GLY A 258 -9.57 -23.93 13.50
C GLY A 258 -8.63 -25.01 13.01
N ALA A 259 -7.86 -25.69 13.89
CA ALA A 259 -7.39 -27.06 13.61
C ALA A 259 -6.87 -27.74 14.88
N GLY A 260 -7.77 -28.00 15.83
CA GLY A 260 -7.47 -28.75 17.04
C GLY A 260 -8.65 -29.61 17.45
N ARG A 261 -9.03 -30.59 16.63
CA ARG A 261 -9.83 -31.74 17.09
C ARG A 261 -9.81 -32.91 16.10
N ARG A 262 -9.03 -33.95 16.41
CA ARG A 262 -9.41 -35.34 16.15
C ARG A 262 -9.06 -36.16 17.38
N VAL A 263 -10.11 -36.51 18.12
CA VAL A 263 -10.16 -37.69 18.98
C VAL A 263 -11.19 -38.59 18.32
N ALA A 264 -10.73 -39.71 17.80
CA ALA A 264 -11.40 -41.01 17.73
C ALA A 264 -10.30 -42.03 17.43
#